data_AF-A0A7C6NXQ0-F1
#
_entry.id   AF-A0A7C6NXQ0-F1
#
_cell.length_a   1.000
_cell.length_b   1.000
_cell.length_c   1.000
_cell.angle_alpha   90.00
_cell.angle_beta   90.00
_cell.angle_gamma   90.00
#
_symmetry.space_group_name_H-M   'P 1'
#
loop_
_entity.id
_entity.type
_entity.pdbx_description
1 polymer ?
#
loop_
_entity_poly.entity_id
_entity_poly.type
_entity_poly.pdbx_seq_one_letter_code
_entity_poly.pdbx_strand_id
1 'polypeptide(L)' 'AVTVKKGNPAAVSDAGVAALLARSAVEGAAYNVEINLTSIKDTKIVEKLQQRARQLLEESYAREKEILLEVKRRL' A
#
# COMPACT_ATOMS: atom_id res chain seq x y z
N ALA A 1 2.37 9.50 -7.35
CA ALA A 1 2.01 9.78 -8.75
C ALA A 1 2.92 10.80 -9.44
N VAL A 2 3.57 11.75 -8.75
CA VAL A 2 4.43 12.78 -9.39
C VAL A 2 5.54 12.15 -10.25
N THR A 3 6.21 11.10 -9.77
CA THR A 3 7.26 10.39 -10.52
C THR A 3 6.76 9.81 -11.84
N VAL A 4 5.54 9.24 -11.88
CA VAL A 4 4.97 8.69 -13.12
C VAL A 4 4.37 9.75 -14.01
N LYS A 5 3.82 10.85 -13.46
CA LYS A 5 3.16 11.90 -14.26
C LYS A 5 4.12 12.97 -14.78
N LYS A 6 5.22 13.23 -14.08
CA LYS A 6 6.14 14.36 -14.32
C LYS A 6 7.63 14.01 -14.21
N GLY A 7 7.96 12.77 -13.81
CA GLY A 7 9.35 12.33 -13.68
C GLY A 7 9.96 11.85 -15.00
N ASN A 8 11.18 11.31 -14.91
CA ASN A 8 11.92 10.77 -16.06
C ASN A 8 11.08 9.69 -16.78
N PRO A 9 10.70 9.89 -18.06
CA PRO A 9 9.95 8.90 -18.84
C PRO A 9 10.61 7.52 -18.89
N ALA A 10 11.95 7.46 -18.89
CA ALA A 10 12.69 6.20 -18.91
C ALA A 10 12.54 5.37 -17.61
N ALA A 11 12.07 5.96 -16.51
CA ALA A 11 11.90 5.31 -15.22
C ALA A 11 10.45 4.89 -14.92
N VAL A 12 9.56 4.89 -15.93
CA VAL A 12 8.14 4.55 -15.76
C VAL A 12 7.96 3.11 -15.26
N SER A 13 8.74 2.16 -15.76
CA SER A 13 8.73 0.77 -15.28
C SER A 13 9.15 0.67 -13.81
N ASP A 14 10.21 1.37 -13.42
CA ASP A 14 10.71 1.37 -12.04
C ASP A 14 9.67 1.90 -11.07
N ALA A 15 8.93 2.94 -11.46
CA ALA A 15 7.84 3.47 -10.66
C ALA A 15 6.66 2.49 -10.53
N GLY A 16 6.40 1.67 -11.55
CA GLY A 16 5.44 0.57 -11.48
C GLY A 16 5.87 -0.51 -10.49
N VAL A 17 7.14 -0.93 -10.57
CA VAL A 17 7.73 -1.90 -9.63
C VAL A 17 7.68 -1.35 -8.20
N ALA A 18 8.05 -0.08 -7.99
CA ALA A 18 8.00 0.56 -6.68
C ALA A 18 6.57 0.59 -6.09
N ALA A 19 5.54 0.85 -6.91
CA ALA A 19 4.15 0.83 -6.47
C ALA A 19 3.70 -0.58 -6.03
N LEU A 20 4.07 -1.60 -6.80
CA LEU A 20 3.81 -3.00 -6.45
C LEU A 20 4.47 -3.40 -5.12
N LEU A 21 5.76 -3.06 -4.97
CA LEU A 21 6.51 -3.34 -3.73
C LEU A 21 5.91 -2.61 -2.53
N ALA A 22 5.54 -1.35 -2.68
CA ALA A 22 4.91 -0.58 -1.60
C ALA A 22 3.59 -1.20 -1.15
N ARG A 23 2.73 -1.65 -2.09
CA ARG A 23 1.49 -2.37 -1.80
C ARG A 23 1.76 -3.65 -1.01
N SER A 24 2.66 -4.49 -1.51
CA SER A 24 3.00 -5.76 -0.85
C SER A 24 3.62 -5.57 0.53
N ALA A 25 4.41 -4.51 0.73
CA ALA A 25 4.97 -4.18 2.05
C ALA A 25 3.88 -3.79 3.06
N VAL A 26 2.89 -2.99 2.66
CA VAL A 26 1.74 -2.65 3.52
C VAL A 26 0.93 -3.90 3.86
N GLU A 27 0.71 -4.77 2.87
CA GLU A 27 -0.02 -6.03 3.06
C GLU A 27 0.68 -6.97 4.04
N GLY A 28 1.98 -7.19 3.88
CA GLY A 28 2.78 -7.99 4.82
C GLY A 28 2.83 -7.38 6.22
N ALA A 29 2.92 -6.05 6.34
CA ALA A 29 2.87 -5.37 7.63
C ALA A 29 1.51 -5.56 8.32
N ALA A 30 0.40 -5.54 7.57
CA ALA A 30 -0.93 -5.78 8.11
C ALA A 30 -1.06 -7.19 8.69
N TYR A 31 -0.56 -8.23 8.01
CA TYR A 31 -0.55 -9.60 8.56
C TYR A 31 0.22 -9.71 9.88
N ASN A 32 1.38 -9.04 9.97
CA ASN A 32 2.16 -9.00 11.21
C ASN A 32 1.43 -8.27 12.34
N VAL A 33 0.66 -7.22 12.02
CA VAL A 33 -0.17 -6.55 13.02
C VAL A 33 -1.30 -7.47 13.45
N GLU A 34 -2.08 -8.01 12.51
CA GLU A 34 -3.26 -8.84 12.78
C GLU A 34 -2.95 -10.04 13.67
N ILE A 35 -1.85 -10.76 13.40
CA ILE A 35 -1.46 -11.90 14.24
C ILE A 35 -1.12 -11.47 15.68
N ASN A 36 -0.44 -10.33 15.85
CA ASN A 36 -0.09 -9.81 17.17
C ASN A 36 -1.33 -9.32 17.95
N LEU A 37 -2.34 -8.77 17.26
CA LEU A 37 -3.58 -8.30 17.91
C LEU A 37 -4.36 -9.42 18.60
N THR A 38 -4.22 -10.68 18.16
CA THR A 38 -4.87 -11.84 18.80
C THR A 38 -4.42 -12.06 20.25
N SER A 39 -3.26 -11.52 20.63
CA SER A 39 -2.70 -11.65 21.97
C SER A 39 -3.10 -10.51 22.93
N ILE A 40 -3.79 -9.49 22.44
CA ILE A 40 -4.11 -8.27 23.20
C ILE A 40 -5.52 -8.37 23.79
N LYS A 41 -5.65 -8.14 25.11
CA LYS A 41 -6.95 -8.20 25.83
C LYS A 41 -7.78 -6.92 25.73
N ASP A 42 -7.14 -5.77 25.50
CA ASP A 42 -7.83 -4.49 25.37
C ASP A 42 -8.54 -4.40 24.01
N THR A 43 -9.84 -4.64 24.02
CA THR A 43 -10.66 -4.67 22.81
C THR A 43 -10.73 -3.33 22.10
N LYS A 44 -10.66 -2.21 22.83
CA LYS A 44 -10.69 -0.86 22.22
C LYS A 44 -9.42 -0.59 21.44
N ILE A 45 -8.26 -1.01 21.96
CA ILE A 45 -6.99 -0.91 21.25
C ILE A 45 -6.99 -1.82 20.02
N VAL A 46 -7.48 -3.06 20.15
CA VAL A 46 -7.59 -4.00 19.03
C VAL A 46 -8.44 -3.42 17.90
N GLU A 47 -9.66 -2.95 18.19
CA GLU A 47 -10.55 -2.37 17.19
C GLU A 47 -9.91 -1.15 16.47
N LYS A 48 -9.28 -0.25 17.24
CA LYS A 48 -8.60 0.92 16.70
C LYS A 48 -7.46 0.53 15.75
N LEU A 49 -6.62 -0.42 16.15
CA LEU A 49 -5.47 -0.84 15.35
C LEU A 49 -5.91 -1.64 14.11
N GLN A 50 -6.92 -2.49 14.23
CA GLN A 50 -7.52 -3.18 13.09
C GLN A 50 -8.11 -2.20 12.08
N GLN A 51 -8.85 -1.19 12.55
CA GLN A 51 -9.39 -0.16 11.66
C GLN A 51 -8.27 0.60 10.94
N ARG A 52 -7.20 0.96 11.65
CA ARG A 52 -6.06 1.65 11.06
C ARG A 52 -5.34 0.79 10.02
N ALA A 53 -5.12 -0.50 10.30
CA ALA A 53 -4.50 -1.43 9.35
C ALA A 53 -5.34 -1.57 8.07
N ARG A 54 -6.66 -1.75 8.21
CA ARG A 54 -7.59 -1.79 7.07
C ARG A 54 -7.56 -0.51 6.24
N GLN A 55 -7.57 0.66 6.88
CA GLN A 55 -7.46 1.93 6.15
C GLN A 55 -6.18 2.03 5.34
N LEU A 56 -5.03 1.64 5.92
CA LEU A 56 -3.75 1.67 5.22
C LEU A 56 -3.68 0.68 4.05
N LEU A 57 -4.26 -0.52 4.22
CA LEU A 57 -4.41 -1.50 3.13
C LEU A 57 -5.19 -0.92 1.96
N GLU A 58 -6.40 -0.39 2.21
CA GLU A 58 -7.26 0.19 1.18
C GLU A 58 -6.59 1.40 0.50
N GLU A 59 -5.94 2.28 1.27
CA GLU A 59 -5.17 3.39 0.72
C GLU A 59 -4.02 2.90 -0.17
N SER A 60 -3.32 1.82 0.23
CA SER A 60 -2.23 1.25 -0.57
C SER A 60 -2.73 0.67 -1.89
N TYR A 61 -3.87 -0.03 -1.88
CA TYR A 61 -4.51 -0.57 -3.09
C TYR A 61 -4.99 0.53 -4.02
N ALA A 62 -5.64 1.57 -3.48
CA ALA A 62 -6.11 2.69 -4.29
C ALA A 62 -4.93 3.42 -4.96
N ARG A 63 -3.85 3.68 -4.21
CA ARG A 63 -2.67 4.38 -4.73
C ARG A 63 -1.89 3.55 -5.74
N GLU A 64 -1.69 2.26 -5.46
CA GLU A 64 -1.04 1.35 -6.41
C GLU A 64 -1.82 1.26 -7.72
N LYS A 65 -3.13 1.11 -7.65
CA LYS A 65 -4.00 1.08 -8.83
C LYS A 65 -3.91 2.37 -9.65
N GLU A 66 -3.97 3.54 -8.99
CA GLU A 66 -3.79 4.83 -9.67
C GLU A 66 -2.44 4.89 -10.40
N ILE A 67 -1.37 4.48 -9.73
CA ILE A 67 -0.01 4.53 -10.28
C ILE A 67 0.12 3.56 -11.45
N LEU A 68 -0.34 2.30 -11.32
CA LEU A 68 -0.23 1.31 -12.39
C LEU A 68 -1.08 1.66 -13.61
N LEU A 69 -2.23 2.30 -13.43
CA LEU A 69 -3.01 2.82 -14.55
C LEU A 69 -2.22 3.87 -15.34
N GLU A 70 -1.51 4.75 -14.66
CA GLU A 70 -0.66 5.74 -15.32
C GLU A 70 0.57 5.08 -15.99
N VAL A 71 1.22 4.13 -15.32
CA VAL A 71 2.35 3.38 -15.89
C VAL A 71 1.93 2.68 -17.18
N LYS A 72 0.78 2.00 -17.19
CA LYS A 72 0.26 1.30 -18.38
C LYS A 72 -0.07 2.23 -19.56
N ARG A 73 -0.39 3.50 -19.32
CA ARG A 73 -0.62 4.48 -20.38
C ARG A 73 0.68 4.99 -21.02
N ARG A 74 1.81 4.79 -20.34
CA ARG A 74 3.12 5.36 -20.70
C ARG A 74 4.16 4.31 -21.08
N LEU A 75 3.89 3.02 -20.83
CA LEU A 75 4.58 1.89 -21.45
C LEU A 75 4.15 1.76 -22.90
#